data_AF-A0A480AA33-F1
#
_entry.id   AF-A0A480AA33-F1
#
_cell.length_a   1.000
_cell.length_b   1.000
_cell.length_c   1.000
_cell.angle_alpha   90.00
_cell.angle_beta   90.00
_cell.angle_gamma   90.00
#
_symmetry.space_group_name_H-M   'P 1'
#
loop_
_entity.id
_entity.type
_entity.pdbx_description
1 polymer ?
#
loop_
_entity_poly.entity_id
_entity_poly.type
_entity_poly.pdbx_seq_one_letter_code
_entity_poly.pdbx_strand_id
1 'polypeptide(L)'
;MTNQQNLVETIKGQFRQGSTQLQVFNLLSDQKWHCRECEGKNIGSTQYAGGGGIQGLQRGTRSRPGLVIETKKNFCPTCQQIRLGDCWTGEIKSANSVSNIPASLVQRILQVYSYTDVIEQRQREKHELVIDHRFPMERWGKSEAPHLTSMSETEIRKKFQLLKKDASGNHNLLKSRSCERCIKTGKRGTPFGIKFWYQSGEDWPSQHQRGDEAEEGCIGCGWYDFETWRNALNQKLSQVDENEVN
;
A
#
# COMPACT_ATOMS: atom_id res chain seq x y z
N MET A 1 36.41 9.90 -4.47
CA MET A 1 34.98 10.17 -4.17
C MET A 1 34.52 9.13 -3.16
N THR A 2 33.83 9.54 -2.10
CA THR A 2 33.32 8.60 -1.08
C THR A 2 32.23 7.71 -1.70
N ASN A 3 32.02 6.50 -1.16
CA ASN A 3 30.96 5.59 -1.63
C ASN A 3 29.57 6.26 -1.66
N GLN A 4 29.34 7.21 -0.76
CA GLN A 4 28.10 7.99 -0.67
C GLN A 4 27.94 9.01 -1.79
N GLN A 5 29.00 9.73 -2.16
CA GLN A 5 28.98 10.65 -3.32
C GLN A 5 28.69 9.88 -4.61
N ASN A 6 29.29 8.69 -4.77
CA ASN A 6 29.03 7.83 -5.92
C ASN A 6 27.56 7.36 -5.98
N LEU A 7 26.95 7.03 -4.84
CA LEU A 7 25.55 6.63 -4.77
C LEU A 7 24.59 7.78 -5.16
N VAL A 8 24.84 8.99 -4.63
CA VAL A 8 24.03 10.17 -4.95
C VAL A 8 24.05 10.46 -6.44
N GLU A 9 25.23 10.53 -7.06
CA GLU A 9 25.34 10.81 -8.49
C GLU A 9 24.72 9.70 -9.35
N THR A 10 24.87 8.44 -8.93
CA THR A 10 24.21 7.29 -9.58
C THR A 10 22.69 7.43 -9.57
N ILE A 11 22.10 7.80 -8.43
CA ILE A 11 20.64 7.97 -8.32
C ILE A 11 20.18 9.22 -9.09
N LYS A 12 20.92 10.34 -9.05
CA LYS A 12 20.60 11.55 -9.83
C LYS A 12 20.50 11.24 -11.33
N GLY A 13 21.43 10.46 -11.85
CA GLY A 13 21.48 10.07 -13.27
C GLY A 13 20.26 9.26 -13.74
N GLN A 14 19.46 8.71 -12.83
CA GLN A 14 18.27 7.92 -13.15
C GLN A 14 17.00 8.77 -13.28
N PHE A 15 17.04 10.06 -12.94
CA PHE A 15 15.89 10.95 -13.08
C PHE A 15 15.94 11.75 -14.38
N ARG A 16 14.75 12.03 -14.93
CA ARG A 16 14.62 12.98 -16.04
C ARG A 16 15.03 14.38 -15.57
N GLN A 17 15.84 15.06 -16.38
CA GLN A 17 16.24 16.45 -16.13
C GLN A 17 15.02 17.37 -15.98
N GLY A 18 15.08 18.27 -15.00
CA GLY A 18 13.98 19.19 -14.66
C GLY A 18 12.75 18.54 -14.04
N SER A 19 12.74 17.23 -13.76
CA SER A 19 11.62 16.59 -13.09
C SER A 19 11.51 17.00 -11.62
N THR A 20 10.27 17.05 -11.10
CA THR A 20 10.01 17.29 -9.67
C THR A 20 10.69 16.22 -8.80
N GLN A 21 10.76 14.97 -9.26
CA GLN A 21 11.49 13.91 -8.56
C GLN A 21 12.98 14.23 -8.38
N LEU A 22 13.65 14.76 -9.42
CA LEU A 22 15.05 15.17 -9.34
C LEU A 22 15.23 16.36 -8.40
N GLN A 23 14.33 17.35 -8.44
CA GLN A 23 14.38 18.52 -7.55
C GLN A 23 14.26 18.09 -6.08
N VAL A 24 13.30 17.22 -5.77
CA VAL A 24 13.11 16.67 -4.42
C VAL A 24 14.32 15.83 -4.00
N PHE A 25 14.86 15.01 -4.90
CA PHE A 25 16.03 14.20 -4.59
C PHE A 25 17.25 15.09 -4.30
N ASN A 26 17.49 16.13 -5.08
CA ASN A 26 18.57 17.08 -4.83
C ASN A 26 18.45 17.73 -3.45
N LEU A 27 17.24 18.15 -3.06
CA LEU A 27 16.98 18.68 -1.73
C LEU A 27 17.33 17.66 -0.63
N LEU A 28 16.78 16.45 -0.72
CA LEU A 28 16.96 15.41 0.30
C LEU A 28 18.34 14.74 0.28
N SER A 29 19.15 14.95 -0.77
CA SER A 29 20.45 14.29 -0.95
C SER A 29 21.49 14.69 0.10
N ASP A 30 21.26 15.80 0.82
CA ASP A 30 22.08 16.23 1.95
C ASP A 30 21.78 15.47 3.26
N GLN A 31 20.75 14.63 3.26
CA GLN A 31 20.29 13.82 4.40
C GLN A 31 19.91 14.65 5.64
N LYS A 32 19.47 15.89 5.43
CA LYS A 32 18.96 16.76 6.48
C LYS A 32 17.44 16.78 6.49
N TRP A 33 16.87 17.29 7.58
CA TRP A 33 15.44 17.49 7.71
C TRP A 33 15.00 18.73 6.94
N HIS A 34 14.07 18.53 6.01
CA HIS A 34 13.55 19.60 5.15
C HIS A 34 12.07 19.84 5.42
N CYS A 35 11.71 21.09 5.72
CA CYS A 35 10.34 21.48 6.04
C CYS A 35 9.48 21.52 4.77
N ARG A 36 8.38 20.75 4.73
CA ARG A 36 7.48 20.70 3.56
C ARG A 36 6.87 22.04 3.19
N GLU A 37 6.60 22.91 4.15
CA GLU A 37 6.00 24.21 3.89
C GLU A 37 7.00 25.25 3.36
N CYS A 38 8.24 25.20 3.83
CA CYS A 38 9.28 26.13 3.38
C CYS A 38 9.83 25.69 2.02
N GLU A 39 10.23 24.42 1.91
CA GLU A 39 10.82 23.89 0.69
C GLU A 39 9.77 23.58 -0.38
N GLY A 40 8.52 23.29 0.02
CA GLY A 40 7.48 22.87 -0.93
C GLY A 40 7.02 24.00 -1.83
N LYS A 41 7.17 25.25 -1.37
CA LYS A 41 6.95 26.45 -2.18
C LYS A 41 7.93 26.54 -3.35
N ASN A 42 9.15 26.04 -3.17
CA ASN A 42 10.20 26.12 -4.19
C ASN A 42 10.13 24.96 -5.20
N ILE A 43 9.59 23.81 -4.79
CA ILE A 43 9.57 22.57 -5.58
C ILE A 43 8.19 22.30 -6.22
N GLY A 44 7.16 23.08 -5.86
CA GLY A 44 5.80 22.91 -6.36
C GLY A 44 5.10 21.66 -5.81
N SER A 45 5.61 21.09 -4.71
CA SER A 45 4.99 19.96 -4.03
C SER A 45 5.33 19.95 -2.55
N THR A 46 4.37 19.59 -1.70
CA THR A 46 4.53 19.42 -0.26
C THR A 46 4.53 17.94 0.16
N GLN A 47 4.59 17.01 -0.80
CA GLN A 47 4.39 15.57 -0.59
C GLN A 47 5.60 14.73 -1.06
N TYR A 48 6.77 14.97 -0.48
CA TYR A 48 8.04 14.35 -0.90
C TYR A 48 8.07 12.83 -0.74
N ALA A 49 7.33 12.30 0.25
CA ALA A 49 7.18 10.87 0.48
C ALA A 49 6.25 10.15 -0.54
N GLY A 50 5.61 10.84 -1.49
CA GLY A 50 4.89 10.16 -2.59
C GLY A 50 3.50 10.70 -2.93
N GLY A 51 3.36 12.02 -3.05
CA GLY A 51 2.18 12.66 -3.63
C GLY A 51 2.10 12.58 -5.15
N GLY A 52 0.98 13.09 -5.72
CA GLY A 52 0.86 13.30 -7.17
C GLY A 52 2.01 14.18 -7.68
N GLY A 53 2.75 13.69 -8.68
CA GLY A 53 3.94 14.35 -9.24
C GLY A 53 5.31 13.84 -8.73
N ILE A 54 5.38 13.17 -7.57
CA ILE A 54 6.62 12.58 -7.01
C ILE A 54 6.50 11.05 -6.84
N GLN A 55 5.41 10.46 -7.35
CA GLN A 55 5.16 9.01 -7.29
C GLN A 55 6.40 8.21 -7.72
N GLY A 56 6.77 7.22 -6.91
CA GLY A 56 7.94 6.37 -7.14
C GLY A 56 9.26 6.88 -6.55
N LEU A 57 9.37 8.10 -6.00
CA LEU A 57 10.60 8.53 -5.32
C LEU A 57 10.92 7.64 -4.12
N GLN A 58 9.99 7.59 -3.15
CA GLN A 58 10.11 6.72 -1.98
C GLN A 58 9.91 5.24 -2.36
N ARG A 59 8.93 4.92 -3.22
CA ARG A 59 8.56 3.53 -3.53
C ARG A 59 9.45 2.83 -4.56
N GLY A 60 10.24 3.59 -5.32
CA GLY A 60 10.95 3.08 -6.49
C GLY A 60 10.04 2.88 -7.69
N THR A 61 10.64 2.47 -8.80
CA THR A 61 9.97 2.06 -10.04
C THR A 61 10.54 0.71 -10.48
N ARG A 62 10.04 0.15 -11.58
CA ARG A 62 10.61 -1.08 -12.15
C ARG A 62 12.11 -0.96 -12.50
N SER A 63 12.57 0.25 -12.84
CA SER A 63 13.95 0.51 -13.28
C SER A 63 14.83 1.21 -12.24
N ARG A 64 14.27 1.62 -11.10
CA ARG A 64 15.00 2.38 -10.07
C ARG A 64 14.59 1.98 -8.66
N PRO A 65 15.53 1.79 -7.72
CA PRO A 65 15.19 1.54 -6.32
C PRO A 65 14.44 2.72 -5.67
N GLY A 66 13.68 2.42 -4.63
CA GLY A 66 13.06 3.42 -3.77
C GLY A 66 14.05 4.04 -2.79
N LEU A 67 13.69 5.18 -2.22
CA LEU A 67 14.43 5.83 -1.15
C LEU A 67 13.77 5.56 0.20
N VAL A 68 14.58 5.37 1.24
CA VAL A 68 14.10 5.33 2.63
C VAL A 68 13.95 6.77 3.12
N ILE A 69 12.76 7.34 2.90
CA ILE A 69 12.42 8.69 3.37
C ILE A 69 11.63 8.56 4.68
N GLU A 70 12.09 9.25 5.72
CA GLU A 70 11.36 9.42 6.97
C GLU A 70 10.56 10.73 6.96
N THR A 71 9.37 10.70 7.56
CA THR A 71 8.52 11.89 7.76
C THR A 71 8.26 12.05 9.25
N LYS A 72 8.61 13.21 9.83
CA LYS A 72 8.37 13.54 11.24
C LYS A 72 8.02 15.01 11.42
N LYS A 73 7.38 15.34 12.55
CA LYS A 73 7.17 16.74 12.97
C LYS A 73 8.41 17.22 13.71
N ASN A 74 9.09 18.24 13.18
CA ASN A 74 10.31 18.81 13.76
C ASN A 74 10.22 20.35 13.73
N PHE A 75 11.01 21.01 14.58
CA PHE A 75 11.15 22.46 14.53
C PHE A 75 11.89 22.88 13.25
N CYS A 76 11.32 23.81 12.48
CA CYS A 76 11.95 24.37 11.29
C CYS A 76 12.63 25.70 11.63
N PRO A 77 13.95 25.86 11.41
CA PRO A 77 14.64 27.11 11.70
C PRO A 77 14.20 28.27 10.78
N THR A 78 13.72 27.96 9.57
CA THR A 78 13.31 28.97 8.58
C THR A 78 11.99 29.65 8.94
N CYS A 79 10.97 28.88 9.37
CA CYS A 79 9.66 29.43 9.74
C CYS A 79 9.40 29.47 11.25
N GLN A 80 10.33 28.95 12.06
CA GLN A 80 10.26 28.90 13.53
C GLN A 80 9.00 28.18 14.07
N GLN A 81 8.48 27.21 13.32
CA GLN A 81 7.31 26.42 13.69
C GLN A 81 7.63 24.93 13.70
N ILE A 82 6.88 24.15 14.48
CA ILE A 82 6.90 22.70 14.37
C ILE A 82 6.10 22.31 13.13
N ARG A 83 6.80 21.76 12.13
CA ARG A 83 6.23 21.39 10.82
C ARG A 83 6.54 19.95 10.49
N LEU A 84 5.74 19.37 9.60
CA LEU A 84 6.11 18.11 8.95
C LEU A 84 7.32 18.35 8.05
N GLY A 85 8.37 17.56 8.26
CA GLY A 85 9.53 17.52 7.39
C GLY A 85 9.81 16.11 6.91
N ASP A 86 10.60 16.03 5.85
CA ASP A 86 11.11 14.77 5.30
C ASP A 86 12.65 14.76 5.32
N CYS A 87 13.21 13.56 5.45
CA CYS A 87 14.65 13.31 5.37
C CYS A 87 14.87 11.99 4.64
N TRP A 88 15.77 11.96 3.67
CA TRP A 88 16.28 10.69 3.13
C TRP A 88 17.39 10.19 4.05
N THR A 89 17.28 8.95 4.52
CA THR A 89 18.24 8.36 5.47
C THR A 89 19.59 7.99 4.84
N GLY A 90 19.74 8.17 3.53
CA GLY A 90 20.89 7.68 2.76
C GLY A 90 20.72 6.24 2.27
N GLU A 91 19.69 5.54 2.72
CA GLU A 91 19.43 4.15 2.32
C GLU A 91 18.46 4.07 1.13
N ILE A 92 18.70 3.08 0.26
CA ILE A 92 17.77 2.67 -0.78
C ILE A 92 16.96 1.48 -0.31
N LYS A 93 15.78 1.31 -0.88
CA LYS A 93 14.94 0.12 -0.67
C LYS A 93 14.49 -0.49 -1.99
N SER A 94 14.28 -1.79 -2.00
CA SER A 94 13.73 -2.49 -3.17
C SER A 94 12.42 -1.85 -3.61
N ALA A 95 12.28 -1.66 -4.92
CA ALA A 95 11.05 -1.18 -5.51
C ALA A 95 9.93 -2.22 -5.32
N ASN A 96 8.72 -1.72 -5.09
CA ASN A 96 7.51 -2.54 -4.97
C ASN A 96 6.39 -2.00 -5.87
N SER A 97 6.74 -1.62 -7.11
CA SER A 97 5.77 -1.03 -8.03
C SER A 97 4.72 -2.04 -8.49
N VAL A 98 3.45 -1.63 -8.46
CA VAL A 98 2.33 -2.32 -9.11
C VAL A 98 2.56 -2.45 -10.61
N SER A 99 2.18 -3.59 -11.16
CA SER A 99 2.09 -3.77 -12.61
C SER A 99 0.78 -3.21 -13.13
N ASN A 100 0.79 -2.70 -14.36
CA ASN A 100 -0.44 -2.28 -15.02
C ASN A 100 -1.32 -3.50 -15.29
N ILE A 101 -2.61 -3.43 -14.93
CA ILE A 101 -3.59 -4.48 -15.22
C ILE A 101 -4.14 -4.21 -16.63
N PRO A 102 -3.94 -5.12 -17.62
CA PRO A 102 -4.46 -4.93 -18.97
C PRO A 102 -5.98 -4.74 -18.97
N ALA A 103 -6.51 -3.92 -19.90
CA ALA A 103 -7.94 -3.60 -19.94
C ALA A 103 -8.85 -4.84 -20.08
N SER A 104 -8.42 -5.84 -20.83
CA SER A 104 -9.12 -7.14 -20.96
C SER A 104 -9.17 -7.89 -19.63
N LEU A 105 -8.07 -7.88 -18.86
CA LEU A 105 -8.03 -8.48 -17.53
C LEU A 105 -8.87 -7.68 -16.53
N VAL A 106 -8.88 -6.35 -16.60
CA VAL A 106 -9.77 -5.51 -15.78
C VAL A 106 -11.24 -5.91 -15.99
N GLN A 107 -11.69 -6.03 -17.24
CA GLN A 107 -13.05 -6.46 -17.56
C GLN A 107 -13.34 -7.85 -17.00
N ARG A 108 -12.41 -8.79 -17.17
CA ARG A 108 -12.56 -10.16 -16.66
C ARG A 108 -12.65 -10.21 -15.13
N ILE A 109 -11.80 -9.46 -14.42
CA ILE A 109 -11.84 -9.37 -12.95
C ILE A 109 -13.21 -8.85 -12.49
N LEU A 110 -13.72 -7.79 -13.11
CA LEU A 110 -15.03 -7.23 -12.79
C LEU A 110 -16.16 -8.26 -12.99
N GLN A 111 -16.09 -9.05 -14.07
CA GLN A 111 -17.06 -10.12 -14.37
C GLN A 111 -16.99 -11.27 -13.36
N VAL A 112 -15.79 -11.73 -12.99
CA VAL A 112 -15.58 -12.80 -11.99
C VAL A 112 -16.24 -12.45 -10.65
N TYR A 113 -16.20 -11.18 -10.27
CA TYR A 113 -16.82 -10.66 -9.06
C TYR A 113 -18.26 -10.15 -9.27
N SER A 114 -18.81 -10.30 -10.47
CA SER A 114 -20.14 -9.78 -10.85
C SER A 114 -20.34 -8.32 -10.42
N TYR A 115 -19.30 -7.49 -10.56
CA TYR A 115 -19.30 -6.07 -10.17
C TYR A 115 -19.69 -5.83 -8.69
N THR A 116 -19.48 -6.80 -7.81
CA THR A 116 -19.89 -6.74 -6.41
C THR A 116 -18.74 -6.27 -5.53
N ASP A 117 -18.93 -5.16 -4.79
CA ASP A 117 -18.01 -4.75 -3.72
C ASP A 117 -18.02 -5.81 -2.61
N VAL A 118 -16.84 -6.27 -2.21
CA VAL A 118 -16.72 -7.41 -1.30
C VAL A 118 -17.17 -7.06 0.12
N ILE A 119 -17.16 -5.79 0.51
CA ILE A 119 -17.44 -5.33 1.87
C ILE A 119 -18.95 -5.16 2.11
N GLU A 120 -19.63 -4.35 1.30
CA GLU A 120 -21.07 -4.08 1.38
C GLU A 120 -21.91 -5.15 0.66
N GLN A 121 -21.29 -6.07 -0.09
CA GLN A 121 -21.99 -7.11 -0.87
C GLN A 121 -23.02 -6.53 -1.86
N ARG A 122 -22.67 -5.39 -2.47
CA ARG A 122 -23.52 -4.66 -3.40
C ARG A 122 -22.90 -4.61 -4.78
N GLN A 123 -23.71 -4.91 -5.81
CA GLN A 123 -23.34 -4.64 -7.20
C GLN A 123 -23.26 -3.13 -7.46
N ARG A 124 -22.23 -2.72 -8.19
CA ARG A 124 -21.93 -1.31 -8.45
C ARG A 124 -21.53 -1.07 -9.88
N GLU A 125 -21.60 0.19 -10.28
CA GLU A 125 -21.06 0.63 -11.55
C GLU A 125 -19.54 0.53 -11.57
N LYS A 126 -18.96 0.27 -12.74
CA LYS A 126 -17.50 0.12 -12.93
C LYS A 126 -16.69 1.27 -12.32
N HIS A 127 -17.18 2.50 -12.42
CA HIS A 127 -16.48 3.70 -11.96
C HIS A 127 -16.49 3.86 -10.43
N GLU A 128 -17.36 3.14 -9.73
CA GLU A 128 -17.45 3.10 -8.27
C GLU A 128 -16.63 1.96 -7.66
N LEU A 129 -15.91 1.19 -8.49
CA LEU A 129 -15.15 0.02 -8.08
C LEU A 129 -13.66 0.23 -8.33
N VAL A 130 -12.85 -0.25 -7.39
CA VAL A 130 -11.41 -0.39 -7.56
C VAL A 130 -11.02 -1.85 -7.38
N ILE A 131 -10.20 -2.33 -8.31
CA ILE A 131 -9.53 -3.63 -8.21
C ILE A 131 -8.35 -3.43 -7.27
N ASP A 132 -8.39 -4.07 -6.11
CA ASP A 132 -7.35 -3.98 -5.10
C ASP A 132 -6.68 -5.35 -4.90
N HIS A 133 -5.38 -5.37 -4.67
CA HIS A 133 -4.66 -6.61 -4.36
C HIS A 133 -5.00 -7.08 -2.96
N ARG A 134 -5.24 -8.38 -2.77
CA ARG A 134 -5.43 -8.97 -1.43
C ARG A 134 -4.19 -8.77 -0.57
N PHE A 135 -3.03 -9.16 -1.08
CA PHE A 135 -1.74 -8.95 -0.42
C PHE A 135 -1.33 -7.46 -0.49
N PRO A 136 -1.22 -6.75 0.66
CA PRO A 136 -0.91 -5.31 0.66
C PRO A 136 0.46 -5.02 0.06
N MET A 137 0.48 -4.05 -0.86
CA MET A 137 1.68 -3.64 -1.60
C MET A 137 2.83 -3.21 -0.69
N GLU A 138 2.52 -2.64 0.47
CA GLU A 138 3.48 -2.23 1.49
C GLU A 138 4.34 -3.40 2.01
N ARG A 139 3.86 -4.64 1.90
CA ARG A 139 4.57 -5.86 2.30
C ARG A 139 5.32 -6.54 1.16
N TRP A 140 5.20 -6.07 -0.08
CA TRP A 140 5.88 -6.70 -1.21
C TRP A 140 7.40 -6.51 -1.13
N GLY A 141 8.16 -7.58 -1.36
CA GLY A 141 9.63 -7.52 -1.40
C GLY A 141 10.19 -7.01 -2.74
N LYS A 142 9.40 -7.12 -3.81
CA LYS A 142 9.80 -6.82 -5.18
C LYS A 142 8.65 -6.20 -5.97
N SER A 143 8.97 -5.61 -7.11
CA SER A 143 7.96 -5.15 -8.07
C SER A 143 7.17 -6.32 -8.62
N GLU A 144 5.88 -6.08 -8.83
CA GLU A 144 4.96 -7.10 -9.32
C GLU A 144 5.28 -7.48 -10.76
N ALA A 145 5.26 -8.79 -11.05
CA ALA A 145 5.42 -9.28 -12.41
C ALA A 145 4.22 -8.89 -13.30
N PRO A 146 4.42 -8.70 -14.62
CA PRO A 146 3.32 -8.42 -15.54
C PRO A 146 2.21 -9.46 -15.44
N HIS A 147 0.96 -9.00 -15.52
CA HIS A 147 -0.20 -9.89 -15.45
C HIS A 147 -0.43 -10.60 -16.79
N LEU A 148 -0.65 -11.90 -16.73
CA LEU A 148 -1.15 -12.67 -17.85
C LEU A 148 -2.64 -12.38 -18.03
N THR A 149 -3.05 -12.05 -19.26
CA THR A 149 -4.48 -11.88 -19.60
C THR A 149 -5.25 -13.19 -19.49
N SER A 150 -4.56 -14.33 -19.59
CA SER A 150 -5.10 -15.67 -19.44
C SER A 150 -5.35 -16.10 -17.99
N MET A 151 -4.94 -15.30 -16.98
CA MET A 151 -5.10 -15.60 -15.54
C MET A 151 -6.46 -16.22 -15.20
N SER A 152 -6.48 -17.42 -14.63
CA SER A 152 -7.70 -18.15 -14.27
C SER A 152 -8.54 -17.42 -13.22
N GLU A 153 -9.82 -17.80 -13.08
CA GLU A 153 -10.68 -17.22 -12.04
C GLU A 153 -10.15 -17.47 -10.63
N THR A 154 -9.59 -18.65 -10.38
CA THR A 154 -8.94 -19.00 -9.11
C THR A 154 -7.77 -18.08 -8.81
N GLU A 155 -6.92 -17.79 -9.81
CA GLU A 155 -5.80 -16.86 -9.65
C GLU A 155 -6.29 -15.41 -9.45
N ILE A 156 -7.34 -15.00 -10.17
CA ILE A 156 -7.99 -13.69 -9.97
C ILE A 156 -8.49 -13.57 -8.54
N ARG A 157 -9.20 -14.59 -8.04
CA ARG A 157 -9.73 -14.61 -6.68
C ARG A 157 -8.63 -14.62 -5.64
N LYS A 158 -7.56 -15.39 -5.84
CA LYS A 158 -6.41 -15.38 -4.94
C LYS A 158 -5.75 -14.00 -4.85
N LYS A 159 -5.66 -13.29 -5.98
CA LYS A 159 -4.84 -12.08 -6.09
C LYS A 159 -5.58 -10.78 -5.80
N PHE A 160 -6.84 -10.67 -6.20
CA PHE A 160 -7.58 -9.41 -6.21
C PHE A 160 -8.85 -9.49 -5.37
N GLN A 161 -9.42 -8.33 -5.07
CA GLN A 161 -10.78 -8.16 -4.56
C GLN A 161 -11.34 -6.85 -5.10
N LEU A 162 -12.67 -6.72 -5.16
CA LEU A 162 -13.33 -5.48 -5.55
C LEU A 162 -13.72 -4.68 -4.32
N LEU A 163 -13.30 -3.41 -4.31
CA LEU A 163 -13.60 -2.46 -3.25
C LEU A 163 -14.33 -1.25 -3.82
N LYS A 164 -15.28 -0.72 -3.06
CA LYS A 164 -15.96 0.54 -3.35
C LYS A 164 -14.99 1.71 -3.30
N LYS A 165 -15.14 2.60 -4.28
CA LYS A 165 -14.52 3.92 -4.33
C LYS A 165 -15.49 4.89 -5.01
N ASP A 166 -16.25 5.62 -4.22
CA ASP A 166 -17.18 6.66 -4.69
C ASP A 166 -17.06 7.94 -3.85
N ALA A 167 -17.96 8.90 -4.08
CA ALA A 167 -17.96 10.17 -3.35
C ALA A 167 -18.22 10.02 -1.84
N SER A 168 -18.84 8.90 -1.41
CA SER A 168 -19.20 8.63 -0.02
C SER A 168 -18.11 7.89 0.77
N GLY A 169 -17.13 7.31 0.09
CA GLY A 169 -16.06 6.59 0.77
C GLY A 169 -15.18 5.76 -0.15
N ASN A 170 -14.06 5.32 0.42
CA ASN A 170 -13.08 4.52 -0.29
C ASN A 170 -12.58 3.37 0.59
N HIS A 171 -13.08 2.17 0.31
CA HIS A 171 -12.73 0.96 1.04
C HIS A 171 -11.27 0.56 0.86
N ASN A 172 -10.64 0.90 -0.28
CA ASN A 172 -9.21 0.65 -0.47
C ASN A 172 -8.35 1.47 0.51
N LEU A 173 -8.81 2.67 0.88
CA LEU A 173 -8.11 3.53 1.82
C LEU A 173 -8.24 2.96 3.24
N LEU A 174 -9.42 2.46 3.61
CA LEU A 174 -9.64 1.78 4.89
C LEU A 174 -8.73 0.55 5.04
N LYS A 175 -8.67 -0.29 4.00
CA LYS A 175 -7.75 -1.43 3.94
C LYS A 175 -6.30 -0.99 4.09
N SER A 176 -5.86 -0.01 3.28
CA SER A 176 -4.49 0.50 3.31
C SER A 176 -4.10 1.01 4.71
N ARG A 177 -4.94 1.84 5.34
CA ARG A 177 -4.70 2.32 6.72
C ARG A 177 -4.64 1.19 7.74
N SER A 178 -5.49 0.18 7.60
CA SER A 178 -5.44 -0.99 8.48
C SER A 178 -4.17 -1.80 8.30
N CYS A 179 -3.71 -1.99 7.06
CA CYS A 179 -2.46 -2.70 6.76
C CYS A 179 -1.23 -1.92 7.26
N GLU A 180 -1.18 -0.60 7.07
CA GLU A 180 -0.13 0.28 7.61
C GLU A 180 -0.03 0.18 9.14
N ARG A 181 -1.17 0.20 9.85
CA ARG A 181 -1.20 -0.01 11.30
C ARG A 181 -0.67 -1.39 11.69
N CYS A 182 -1.09 -2.45 10.98
CA CYS A 182 -0.62 -3.81 11.23
C CYS A 182 0.90 -3.92 11.07
N ILE A 183 1.47 -3.35 10.02
CA ILE A 183 2.93 -3.31 9.80
C ILE A 183 3.63 -2.60 10.96
N LYS A 184 3.07 -1.49 11.45
CA LYS A 184 3.69 -0.70 12.54
C LYS A 184 3.58 -1.36 13.91
N THR A 185 2.47 -2.03 14.19
CA THR A 185 2.12 -2.46 15.55
C THR A 185 2.20 -3.98 15.76
N GLY A 186 2.29 -4.75 14.69
CA GLY A 186 2.12 -6.20 14.73
C GLY A 186 0.69 -6.65 15.01
N LYS A 187 -0.29 -5.74 15.11
CA LYS A 187 -1.69 -6.05 15.39
C LYS A 187 -2.51 -6.04 14.10
N ARG A 188 -3.02 -7.21 13.71
CA ARG A 188 -3.85 -7.42 12.53
C ARG A 188 -5.17 -6.64 12.66
N GLY A 189 -5.67 -6.19 11.52
CA GLY A 189 -6.83 -5.31 11.46
C GLY A 189 -8.14 -6.02 11.82
N THR A 190 -9.09 -5.22 12.28
CA THR A 190 -10.44 -5.65 12.67
C THR A 190 -11.46 -4.90 11.81
N PRO A 191 -11.90 -5.46 10.66
CA PRO A 191 -12.97 -4.86 9.87
C PRO A 191 -14.16 -4.49 10.76
N PHE A 192 -14.61 -3.24 10.67
CA PHE A 192 -15.73 -2.71 11.49
C PHE A 192 -15.55 -2.84 13.02
N GLY A 193 -14.32 -3.01 13.51
CA GLY A 193 -14.06 -3.25 14.93
C GLY A 193 -14.32 -4.68 15.41
N ILE A 194 -14.69 -5.60 14.50
CA ILE A 194 -14.96 -7.00 14.83
C ILE A 194 -13.63 -7.75 15.00
N LYS A 195 -13.40 -8.27 16.21
CA LYS A 195 -12.23 -9.08 16.57
C LYS A 195 -12.40 -10.53 16.14
N PHE A 196 -12.37 -10.75 14.83
CA PHE A 196 -12.47 -12.08 14.23
C PHE A 196 -11.36 -12.29 13.19
N TRP A 197 -10.69 -13.43 13.29
CA TRP A 197 -9.70 -13.90 12.33
C TRP A 197 -10.00 -15.36 12.00
N TYR A 198 -10.19 -15.67 10.72
CA TYR A 198 -10.54 -17.04 10.30
C TYR A 198 -9.35 -18.01 10.37
N GLN A 199 -8.15 -17.48 10.61
CA GLN A 199 -6.92 -18.23 10.87
C GLN A 199 -5.99 -17.39 11.76
N SER A 200 -5.33 -18.01 12.74
CA SER A 200 -4.46 -17.36 13.73
C SER A 200 -5.21 -16.31 14.60
N GLY A 201 -4.50 -15.33 15.21
CA GLY A 201 -5.08 -14.37 16.18
C GLY A 201 -4.83 -12.88 15.87
N GLU A 202 -4.97 -11.99 16.85
CA GLU A 202 -4.74 -10.56 16.61
C GLU A 202 -3.29 -10.25 16.21
N ASP A 203 -2.34 -11.02 16.72
CA ASP A 203 -0.91 -10.81 16.48
C ASP A 203 -0.47 -11.29 15.09
N TRP A 204 0.49 -10.57 14.51
CA TRP A 204 1.15 -10.92 13.25
C TRP A 204 1.84 -12.29 13.39
N PRO A 205 1.41 -13.32 12.62
CA PRO A 205 1.87 -14.67 12.89
C PRO A 205 3.11 -15.08 12.08
N SER A 206 3.56 -14.26 11.11
CA SER A 206 4.71 -14.58 10.26
C SER A 206 6.01 -14.01 10.82
N GLN A 207 7.10 -14.74 10.63
CA GLN A 207 8.46 -14.22 10.87
C GLN A 207 8.89 -13.16 9.84
N HIS A 208 8.25 -13.14 8.67
CA HIS A 208 8.57 -12.24 7.58
C HIS A 208 7.67 -10.99 7.63
N GLN A 209 8.27 -9.80 7.65
CA GLN A 209 7.51 -8.54 7.57
C GLN A 209 7.25 -8.09 6.13
N ARG A 210 8.11 -8.53 5.21
CA ARG A 210 8.14 -8.13 3.81
C ARG A 210 8.67 -9.29 2.95
N GLY A 211 8.24 -9.38 1.70
CA GLY A 211 8.57 -10.50 0.81
C GLY A 211 7.31 -11.24 0.38
N ASP A 212 7.45 -12.18 -0.54
CA ASP A 212 6.32 -13.03 -0.97
C ASP A 212 5.86 -13.91 0.22
N GLU A 213 6.81 -14.30 1.07
CA GLU A 213 6.62 -15.10 2.28
C GLU A 213 5.78 -14.36 3.33
N ALA A 214 5.84 -13.02 3.37
CA ALA A 214 5.04 -12.23 4.30
C ALA A 214 3.53 -12.28 4.01
N GLU A 215 3.10 -12.81 2.86
CA GLU A 215 1.69 -13.04 2.57
C GLU A 215 1.05 -14.01 3.57
N GLU A 216 1.80 -15.00 4.07
CA GLU A 216 1.31 -15.98 5.05
C GLU A 216 0.75 -15.30 6.31
N GLY A 217 1.35 -14.19 6.73
CA GLY A 217 0.91 -13.44 7.91
C GLY A 217 -0.40 -12.69 7.71
N CYS A 218 -0.79 -12.45 6.45
CA CYS A 218 -2.04 -11.81 6.11
C CYS A 218 -3.23 -12.78 6.16
N ILE A 219 -2.98 -14.08 5.97
CA ILE A 219 -4.03 -15.11 5.95
C ILE A 219 -4.74 -15.14 7.31
N GLY A 220 -6.07 -15.03 7.29
CA GLY A 220 -6.92 -14.94 8.47
C GLY A 220 -7.44 -13.53 8.76
N CYS A 221 -6.79 -12.49 8.21
CA CYS A 221 -7.23 -11.10 8.37
C CYS A 221 -8.34 -10.76 7.37
N GLY A 222 -9.44 -10.16 7.83
CA GLY A 222 -10.55 -9.79 6.94
C GLY A 222 -10.21 -8.71 5.91
N TRP A 223 -9.21 -7.87 6.17
CA TRP A 223 -8.72 -6.93 5.15
C TRP A 223 -7.89 -7.60 4.04
N TYR A 224 -7.36 -8.80 4.28
CA TYR A 224 -6.67 -9.58 3.25
C TYR A 224 -7.68 -10.28 2.34
N ASP A 225 -8.64 -10.98 2.92
CA ASP A 225 -9.71 -11.67 2.20
C ASP A 225 -11.05 -11.50 2.94
N PHE A 226 -11.81 -10.50 2.51
CA PHE A 226 -13.07 -10.13 3.16
C PHE A 226 -14.18 -11.15 2.94
N GLU A 227 -14.16 -11.83 1.78
CA GLU A 227 -15.14 -12.87 1.44
C GLU A 227 -14.97 -14.07 2.36
N THR A 228 -13.75 -14.63 2.45
CA THR A 228 -13.45 -15.75 3.35
C THR A 228 -13.71 -15.36 4.81
N TRP A 229 -13.33 -14.15 5.21
CA TRP A 229 -13.59 -13.67 6.56
C TRP A 229 -15.07 -13.57 6.90
N ARG A 230 -15.90 -13.01 6.01
CA ARG A 230 -17.35 -12.94 6.22
C ARG A 230 -17.97 -14.33 6.29
N ASN A 231 -17.59 -15.22 5.36
CA ASN A 231 -18.15 -16.58 5.32
C ASN A 231 -17.81 -17.36 6.59
N ALA A 232 -16.55 -17.29 7.05
CA ALA A 232 -16.11 -17.94 8.28
C ALA A 232 -16.79 -17.33 9.53
N LEU A 233 -17.03 -16.01 9.54
CA LEU A 233 -17.74 -15.36 10.63
C LEU A 233 -19.20 -15.84 10.70
N ASN A 234 -19.90 -15.84 9.57
CA ASN A 234 -21.29 -16.32 9.50
C ASN A 234 -21.41 -17.79 9.91
N GLN A 235 -20.51 -18.65 9.43
CA GLN A 235 -20.48 -20.05 9.83
C GLN A 235 -20.31 -20.20 11.35
N LYS A 236 -19.42 -19.40 11.96
CA LYS A 236 -19.21 -19.41 13.41
C LYS A 236 -20.45 -18.96 14.17
N LEU A 237 -21.17 -17.95 13.67
CA LEU A 237 -22.42 -17.49 14.28
C LEU A 237 -23.51 -18.57 14.23
N SER A 238 -23.69 -19.23 13.08
CA SER A 238 -24.67 -20.32 12.95
C SER A 238 -24.39 -21.50 13.90
N GLN A 239 -23.12 -21.82 14.14
CA GLN A 239 -22.73 -22.85 15.11
C GLN A 239 -23.04 -22.46 16.55
N VAL A 240 -23.00 -21.16 16.89
CA VAL A 240 -23.37 -20.70 18.23
C VAL A 240 -24.88 -20.87 18.42
N ASP A 241 -25.68 -20.46 17.43
CA ASP A 241 -27.14 -20.58 17.49
C ASP A 241 -27.59 -22.05 17.66
N GLU A 242 -26.95 -23.01 16.98
CA GLU A 242 -27.25 -24.44 17.12
C GLU A 242 -26.89 -25.01 18.51
N ASN A 243 -25.89 -24.46 19.18
CA ASN A 243 -25.47 -24.89 20.52
C ASN A 243 -26.29 -24.26 21.65
N GLU A 244 -26.99 -23.16 21.40
CA GLU A 244 -27.89 -22.53 22.38
C GLU A 244 -29.32 -23.11 22.35
N VAL A 245 -29.67 -23.83 21.28
CA VAL A 245 -30.97 -24.49 21.10
C VAL A 245 -30.97 -25.94 21.60
N ASN A 246 -29.80 -26.53 21.86
CA ASN A 246 -29.62 -27.88 22.43
C ASN A 246 -29.19 -27.83 23.90
#